data_AF-A0A7K3ZUL8-F1
#
_entry.id   AF-A0A7K3ZUL8-F1
#
_cell.length_a   1.000
_cell.length_b   1.000
_cell.length_c   1.000
_cell.angle_alpha   90.00
_cell.angle_beta   90.00
_cell.angle_gamma   90.00
#
_symmetry.space_group_name_H-M   'P 1'
#
loop_
_entity.id
_entity.type
_entity.pdbx_description
1 polymer ?
#
loop_
_entity_poly.entity_id
_entity_poly.type
_entity_poly.pdbx_seq_one_letter_code
_entity_poly.pdbx_strand_id
1 'polypeptide(L)'
;MLYRMLEENVVPLFYERNEAGIPSGWTAKVRASMTRLTLRYSSERMMRQYLEKLYRPAARAYRKRSADGGRLAGALAEWQARLEEGWKDLRLVRMNVSREGETWNFSVEAYLGELPPDDVRVELYADPLPEEETGAGEEGRPERMEMERLGPLAGAVNGFVFGAKVAAARAAEDYTPRIVPYHPEAFVPMEEGHILWMR
;
A
#
# COMPACT_ATOMS: atom_id res chain seq x y z
N MET A 1 1.30 25.36 13.58
CA MET A 1 2.16 24.28 14.09
C MET A 1 3.64 24.53 13.80
N LEU A 2 4.04 24.81 12.54
CA LEU A 2 5.44 25.12 12.19
C LEU A 2 5.98 26.40 12.89
N TYR A 3 5.28 27.53 12.79
CA TYR A 3 5.71 28.80 13.40
C TYR A 3 5.92 28.67 14.92
N ARG A 4 4.99 28.00 15.60
CA ARG A 4 5.10 27.70 17.03
C ARG A 4 6.34 26.87 17.36
N MET A 5 6.63 25.84 16.57
CA MET A 5 7.85 25.05 16.77
C MET A 5 9.11 25.88 16.56
N LEU A 6 9.13 26.75 15.56
CA LEU A 6 10.27 27.64 15.30
C LEU A 6 10.47 28.64 16.45
N GLU A 7 9.42 29.34 16.86
CA GLU A 7 9.47 30.37 17.90
C GLU A 7 9.72 29.82 19.30
N GLU A 8 9.03 28.74 19.69
CA GLU A 8 9.10 28.22 21.05
C GLU A 8 10.27 27.24 21.26
N ASN A 9 10.75 26.56 20.22
CA ASN A 9 11.77 25.51 20.37
C ASN A 9 13.08 25.83 19.65
N VAL A 10 13.04 26.29 18.39
CA VAL A 10 14.27 26.46 17.59
C VAL A 10 14.99 27.76 17.92
N VAL A 11 14.26 28.87 17.96
CA VAL A 11 14.81 30.21 18.24
C VAL A 11 15.52 30.27 19.60
N PRO A 12 14.93 29.80 20.72
CA PRO A 12 15.59 29.85 22.03
C PRO A 12 16.89 29.03 22.05
N LEU A 13 16.86 27.80 21.53
CA LEU A 13 18.05 26.94 21.48
C LEU A 13 19.22 27.59 20.73
N PHE A 14 18.93 28.34 19.66
CA PHE A 14 19.95 29.00 18.82
C PHE A 14 20.54 30.26 19.48
N TYR A 15 19.71 31.09 20.11
CA TYR A 15 20.15 32.39 20.65
C TYR A 15 20.61 32.34 22.10
N GLU A 16 20.11 31.43 22.94
CA GLU A 16 20.53 31.31 24.33
C GLU A 16 21.99 30.83 24.44
N ARG A 17 22.81 31.56 25.18
CA ARG A 17 24.24 31.28 25.39
C ARG A 17 24.55 31.14 26.87
N ASN A 18 25.45 30.22 27.21
CA ASN A 18 26.00 30.12 28.56
C ASN A 18 27.04 31.23 28.83
N GLU A 19 27.61 31.25 30.04
CA GLU A 19 28.64 32.22 30.48
C GLU A 19 29.89 32.24 29.57
N ALA A 20 30.16 31.16 28.84
CA ALA A 20 31.26 31.04 27.89
C ALA A 20 30.87 31.44 26.43
N GLY A 21 29.64 31.93 26.21
CA GLY A 21 29.14 32.32 24.88
C GLY A 21 28.69 31.14 23.99
N ILE A 22 28.51 29.95 24.55
CA ILE A 22 28.18 28.72 23.81
C ILE A 22 26.67 28.41 23.88
N PRO A 23 26.01 28.10 22.76
CA PRO A 23 24.62 27.67 22.74
C PRO A 23 24.56 26.16 23.00
N SER A 24 24.63 25.77 24.27
CA SER A 24 24.71 24.37 24.67
C SER A 24 23.53 23.54 24.13
N GLY A 25 22.32 24.11 24.15
CA GLY A 25 21.11 23.50 23.62
C GLY A 25 21.17 23.24 22.10
N TRP A 26 21.55 24.27 21.32
CA TRP A 26 21.77 24.11 19.88
C TRP A 26 22.85 23.06 19.56
N THR A 27 23.97 23.13 20.26
CA THR A 27 25.11 22.23 20.01
C THR A 27 24.75 20.78 20.33
N ALA A 28 23.93 20.55 21.38
CA ALA A 28 23.37 19.23 21.67
C ALA A 28 22.45 18.72 20.56
N LYS A 29 21.58 19.58 19.99
CA LYS A 29 20.74 19.22 18.84
C LYS A 29 21.57 18.89 17.60
N VAL A 30 22.59 19.69 17.27
CA VAL A 30 23.48 19.41 16.14
C VAL A 30 24.19 18.06 16.32
N ARG A 31 24.76 17.79 17.50
CA ARG A 31 25.40 16.49 17.79
C ARG A 31 24.42 15.32 17.67
N ALA A 32 23.23 15.45 18.26
CA ALA A 32 22.19 14.43 18.14
C ALA A 32 21.77 14.20 16.69
N SER A 33 21.68 15.25 15.87
CA SER A 33 21.40 15.16 14.44
C SER A 33 22.50 14.38 13.71
N MET A 34 23.78 14.74 13.92
CA MET A 34 24.91 14.04 13.30
C MET A 34 24.95 12.56 13.68
N THR A 35 24.64 12.20 14.94
CA THR A 35 24.61 10.80 15.38
C THR A 35 23.42 10.02 14.83
N ARG A 36 22.22 10.61 14.80
CA ARG A 36 20.98 9.88 14.47
C ARG A 36 20.62 9.94 13.00
N LEU A 37 20.82 11.08 12.35
CA LEU A 37 20.30 11.34 11.01
C LEU A 37 21.27 10.93 9.91
N THR A 38 22.59 10.98 10.14
CA THR A 38 23.58 10.68 9.08
C THR A 38 23.38 9.30 8.45
N LEU A 39 23.10 8.27 9.26
CA LEU A 39 22.79 6.92 8.76
C LEU A 39 21.40 6.84 8.10
N ARG A 40 20.44 7.65 8.56
CA ARG A 40 19.05 7.72 8.06
C ARG A 40 18.86 8.68 6.88
N TYR A 41 19.83 9.52 6.53
CA TYR A 41 19.76 10.44 5.39
C TYR A 41 21.04 10.39 4.54
N SER A 42 21.65 9.21 4.42
CA SER A 42 22.72 8.92 3.46
C SER A 42 22.19 8.63 2.05
N SER A 43 22.76 9.32 1.05
CA SER A 43 22.54 9.04 -0.37
C SER A 43 23.03 7.65 -0.77
N GLU A 44 24.06 7.11 -0.11
CA GLU A 44 24.54 5.74 -0.36
C GLU A 44 23.47 4.72 0.05
N ARG A 45 22.85 4.89 1.23
CA ARG A 45 21.76 4.03 1.69
C ARG A 45 20.57 4.12 0.74
N MET A 46 20.20 5.33 0.32
CA MET A 46 19.13 5.54 -0.65
C MET A 46 19.43 4.82 -1.97
N MET A 47 20.62 5.02 -2.55
CA MET A 47 21.03 4.39 -3.81
C MET A 47 21.03 2.86 -3.70
N ARG A 48 21.54 2.32 -2.59
CA ARG A 48 21.50 0.87 -2.32
C ARG A 48 20.08 0.34 -2.28
N GLN A 49 19.18 1.03 -1.58
CA GLN A 49 17.76 0.65 -1.52
C GLN A 49 17.10 0.69 -2.90
N TYR A 50 17.38 1.70 -3.72
CA TYR A 50 16.87 1.79 -5.10
C TYR A 50 17.41 0.63 -5.96
N LEU A 51 18.70 0.34 -5.87
CA LEU A 51 19.32 -0.76 -6.61
C LEU A 51 18.71 -2.11 -6.22
N GLU A 52 18.55 -2.37 -4.92
CA GLU A 52 18.09 -3.65 -4.40
C GLU A 52 16.59 -3.86 -4.55
N LYS A 53 15.77 -2.83 -4.31
CA LYS A 53 14.31 -2.94 -4.29
C LYS A 53 13.65 -2.66 -5.64
N LEU A 54 14.28 -1.89 -6.52
CA LEU A 54 13.69 -1.50 -7.81
C LEU A 54 14.50 -2.05 -8.99
N TYR A 55 15.76 -1.64 -9.15
CA TYR A 55 16.51 -1.96 -10.39
C TYR A 55 16.86 -3.44 -10.54
N ARG A 56 17.29 -4.12 -9.47
CA ARG A 56 17.60 -5.55 -9.53
C ARG A 56 16.36 -6.41 -9.83
N PRO A 57 15.20 -6.21 -9.15
CA PRO A 57 13.95 -6.87 -9.53
C PRO A 57 13.54 -6.57 -10.98
N ALA A 58 13.57 -5.31 -11.40
CA ALA A 58 13.23 -4.91 -12.76
C ALA A 58 14.13 -5.59 -13.82
N ALA A 59 15.45 -5.62 -13.60
CA ALA A 59 16.38 -6.30 -14.51
C ALA A 59 16.18 -7.83 -14.56
N ARG A 60 15.75 -8.44 -13.45
CA ARG A 60 15.37 -9.86 -13.41
C ARG A 60 14.08 -10.10 -14.20
N ALA A 61 13.05 -9.28 -13.96
CA ALA A 61 11.79 -9.35 -14.68
C ALA A 61 11.99 -9.15 -16.18
N TYR A 62 12.78 -8.13 -16.59
CA TYR A 62 13.12 -7.89 -17.99
C TYR A 62 13.74 -9.12 -18.67
N ARG A 63 14.76 -9.74 -18.04
CA ARG A 63 15.39 -10.95 -18.58
C ARG A 63 14.40 -12.11 -18.70
N LYS A 64 13.54 -12.30 -17.70
CA LYS A 64 12.52 -13.34 -17.71
C LYS A 64 11.48 -13.11 -18.81
N ARG A 65 10.98 -11.88 -18.95
CA ARG A 65 9.96 -11.51 -19.93
C ARG A 65 10.46 -11.52 -21.37
N SER A 66 11.74 -11.22 -21.57
CA SER A 66 12.39 -11.22 -22.89
C SER A 66 12.89 -12.60 -23.32
N ALA A 67 12.92 -13.58 -22.42
CA ALA A 67 13.26 -14.96 -22.75
C ALA A 67 12.23 -15.57 -23.72
N ASP A 68 12.58 -16.70 -24.33
CA ASP A 68 11.69 -17.46 -25.21
C ASP A 68 11.00 -16.63 -26.31
N GLY A 69 11.72 -15.67 -26.89
CA GLY A 69 11.19 -14.78 -27.92
C GLY A 69 10.13 -13.79 -27.43
N GLY A 70 10.10 -13.49 -26.13
CA GLY A 70 9.17 -12.49 -25.57
C GLY A 70 7.77 -12.99 -25.28
N ARG A 71 7.55 -14.32 -25.24
CA ARG A 71 6.22 -14.91 -25.01
C ARG A 71 5.52 -14.35 -23.77
N LEU A 72 6.24 -14.23 -22.66
CA LEU A 72 5.69 -13.67 -21.41
C LEU A 72 5.41 -12.16 -21.53
N ALA A 73 6.25 -11.42 -22.25
CA ALA A 73 5.99 -10.00 -22.51
C ALA A 73 4.71 -9.81 -23.34
N GLY A 74 4.47 -10.67 -24.35
CA GLY A 74 3.23 -10.69 -25.12
C GLY A 74 2.00 -10.99 -24.25
N ALA A 75 2.06 -12.02 -23.41
CA ALA A 75 0.98 -12.37 -22.49
C ALA A 75 0.65 -11.22 -21.51
N LEU A 76 1.66 -10.51 -21.01
CA LEU A 76 1.46 -9.32 -20.17
C LEU A 76 0.79 -8.17 -20.94
N ALA A 77 1.19 -7.92 -22.18
CA ALA A 77 0.57 -6.88 -23.01
C ALA A 77 -0.90 -7.21 -23.33
N GLU A 78 -1.22 -8.47 -23.61
CA GLU A 78 -2.60 -8.94 -23.79
C GLU A 78 -3.42 -8.79 -22.50
N TRP A 79 -2.83 -9.11 -21.34
CA TRP A 79 -3.45 -8.90 -20.03
C TRP A 79 -3.76 -7.41 -19.79
N GLN A 80 -2.81 -6.51 -20.02
CA GLN A 80 -3.04 -5.06 -19.91
C GLN A 80 -4.14 -4.57 -20.87
N ALA A 81 -4.15 -5.05 -22.10
CA ALA A 81 -5.18 -4.70 -23.08
C ALA A 81 -6.58 -5.15 -22.65
N ARG A 82 -6.72 -6.37 -22.10
CA ARG A 82 -7.99 -6.85 -21.54
C ARG A 82 -8.46 -5.97 -20.39
N LEU A 83 -7.55 -5.61 -19.48
CA LEU A 83 -7.86 -4.74 -18.35
C LEU A 83 -8.38 -3.38 -18.82
N GLU A 84 -7.67 -2.70 -19.73
CA GLU A 84 -8.08 -1.40 -20.27
C GLU A 84 -9.50 -1.45 -20.87
N GLU A 85 -9.81 -2.51 -21.62
CA GLU A 85 -11.13 -2.67 -22.26
C GLU A 85 -12.24 -2.99 -21.25
N GLY A 86 -11.98 -3.93 -20.34
CA GLY A 86 -12.98 -4.52 -19.44
C GLY A 86 -13.14 -3.83 -18.08
N TRP A 87 -12.23 -2.92 -17.68
CA TRP A 87 -12.21 -2.37 -16.32
C TRP A 87 -13.51 -1.64 -15.95
N LYS A 88 -14.08 -0.91 -16.91
CA LYS A 88 -15.32 -0.12 -16.73
C LYS A 88 -16.55 -0.96 -16.39
N ASP A 89 -16.52 -2.25 -16.70
CA ASP A 89 -17.64 -3.18 -16.51
C ASP A 89 -17.58 -3.88 -15.15
N LEU A 90 -16.47 -3.74 -14.43
CA LEU A 90 -16.29 -4.25 -13.08
C LEU A 90 -17.21 -3.54 -12.08
N ARG A 91 -17.82 -4.30 -11.16
CA ARG A 91 -18.68 -3.75 -10.10
C ARG A 91 -18.52 -4.51 -8.80
N LEU A 92 -18.43 -3.77 -7.70
CA LEU A 92 -18.65 -4.26 -6.34
C LEU A 92 -20.07 -3.87 -5.95
N VAL A 93 -20.91 -4.84 -5.60
CA VAL A 93 -22.37 -4.63 -5.49
C VAL A 93 -22.83 -4.60 -4.05
N ARG A 94 -22.44 -5.60 -3.26
CA ARG A 94 -22.86 -5.71 -1.87
C ARG A 94 -21.72 -6.24 -1.04
N MET A 95 -21.51 -5.62 0.11
CA MET A 95 -20.67 -6.12 1.18
C MET A 95 -21.57 -6.52 2.34
N ASN A 96 -21.41 -7.74 2.83
CA ASN A 96 -21.98 -8.21 4.07
C ASN A 96 -20.85 -8.37 5.07
N VAL A 97 -21.05 -7.90 6.29
CA VAL A 97 -20.14 -8.12 7.40
C VAL A 97 -20.88 -8.77 8.55
N SER A 98 -20.27 -9.79 9.15
CA SER A 98 -20.75 -10.41 10.38
C SER A 98 -19.61 -10.55 11.37
N ARG A 99 -19.96 -10.64 12.66
CA ARG A 99 -18.99 -10.85 13.74
C ARG A 99 -19.14 -12.24 14.31
N GLU A 100 -18.03 -12.96 14.39
CA GLU A 100 -17.92 -14.23 15.11
C GLU A 100 -16.79 -14.09 16.15
N GLY A 101 -17.18 -13.83 17.40
CA GLY A 101 -16.22 -13.61 18.50
C GLY A 101 -15.33 -12.39 18.26
N GLU A 102 -14.03 -12.62 18.12
CA GLU A 102 -12.99 -11.61 17.88
C GLU A 102 -12.62 -11.48 16.38
N THR A 103 -13.45 -11.99 15.47
CA THR A 103 -13.22 -11.96 14.03
C THR A 103 -14.38 -11.31 13.30
N TRP A 104 -14.05 -10.42 12.36
CA TRP A 104 -14.99 -9.95 11.34
C TRP A 104 -14.92 -10.88 10.12
N ASN A 105 -16.08 -11.34 9.66
CA ASN A 105 -16.23 -12.09 8.42
C ASN A 105 -16.87 -11.18 7.38
N PHE A 106 -16.11 -10.88 6.33
CA PHE A 106 -16.56 -10.08 5.19
C PHE A 106 -16.91 -10.98 4.02
N SER A 107 -17.99 -10.63 3.31
CA SER A 107 -18.38 -11.23 2.05
C SER A 107 -18.77 -10.13 1.07
N VAL A 108 -18.18 -10.14 -0.12
CA VAL A 108 -18.37 -9.12 -1.15
C VAL A 108 -18.81 -9.77 -2.45
N GLU A 109 -19.94 -9.32 -2.98
CA GLU A 109 -20.45 -9.71 -4.29
C GLU A 109 -19.83 -8.81 -5.36
N ALA A 110 -19.11 -9.40 -6.31
CA ALA A 110 -18.42 -8.70 -7.39
C ALA A 110 -18.82 -9.25 -8.76
N TYR A 111 -19.01 -8.36 -9.74
CA TYR A 111 -19.21 -8.68 -11.14
C TYR A 111 -17.96 -8.29 -11.90
N LEU A 112 -17.40 -9.23 -12.66
CA LEU A 112 -16.11 -9.03 -13.34
C LEU A 112 -16.26 -8.71 -14.84
N GLY A 113 -17.48 -8.47 -15.32
CA GLY A 113 -17.73 -8.18 -16.74
C GLY A 113 -17.21 -9.31 -17.63
N GLU A 114 -16.38 -8.98 -18.62
CA GLU A 114 -15.71 -9.95 -19.49
C GLU A 114 -14.29 -10.32 -19.01
N LEU A 115 -13.82 -9.74 -17.90
CA LEU A 115 -12.47 -9.99 -17.41
C LEU A 115 -12.34 -11.39 -16.79
N PRO A 116 -11.28 -12.15 -17.12
CA PRO A 116 -10.96 -13.38 -16.42
C PRO A 116 -10.82 -13.13 -14.92
N PRO A 117 -11.42 -13.97 -14.05
CA PRO A 117 -11.34 -13.78 -12.61
C PRO A 117 -9.94 -13.81 -12.01
N ASP A 118 -8.96 -14.35 -12.74
CA ASP A 118 -7.57 -14.45 -12.32
C ASP A 118 -6.73 -13.24 -12.77
N ASP A 119 -7.28 -12.36 -13.61
CA ASP A 119 -6.63 -11.11 -14.05
C ASP A 119 -6.76 -9.97 -13.01
N VAL A 120 -7.55 -10.20 -11.94
CA VAL A 120 -7.84 -9.24 -10.88
C VAL A 120 -7.81 -9.90 -9.50
N ARG A 121 -7.74 -9.08 -8.46
CA ARG A 121 -7.93 -9.46 -7.05
C ARG A 121 -8.94 -8.54 -6.39
N VAL A 122 -9.73 -9.11 -5.49
CA VAL A 122 -10.56 -8.33 -4.57
C VAL A 122 -9.82 -8.24 -3.25
N GLU A 123 -9.66 -7.03 -2.73
CA GLU A 123 -8.98 -6.76 -1.48
C GLU A 123 -9.90 -6.02 -0.51
N LEU A 124 -9.75 -6.27 0.79
CA LEU A 124 -10.14 -5.33 1.83
C LEU A 124 -8.97 -4.42 2.15
N TYR A 125 -9.22 -3.12 2.13
CA TYR A 125 -8.25 -2.09 2.47
C TYR A 125 -8.73 -1.29 3.67
N ALA A 126 -7.84 -1.03 4.63
CA ALA A 126 -8.08 -0.08 5.70
C ALA A 126 -6.89 0.87 5.86
N ASP A 127 -7.18 2.14 6.10
CA ASP A 127 -6.15 3.15 6.33
C ASP A 127 -5.37 2.87 7.63
N PRO A 128 -4.14 3.40 7.77
CA PRO A 128 -3.40 3.37 9.01
C PRO A 128 -4.23 3.90 10.19
N LEU A 129 -4.21 3.21 11.33
CA LEU A 129 -4.74 3.77 12.57
C LEU A 129 -3.87 4.96 13.01
N PRO A 130 -4.45 5.98 13.67
CA PRO A 130 -3.70 7.12 14.19
C PRO A 130 -2.51 6.72 15.08
N GLU A 131 -1.48 7.58 15.14
CA GLU A 131 -0.27 7.35 15.96
C GLU A 131 -0.56 7.10 17.45
N GLU A 132 -1.66 7.66 17.96
CA GLU A 132 -2.11 7.49 19.36
C GLU A 132 -2.44 6.03 19.70
N GLU A 133 -2.81 5.21 18.70
CA GLU A 133 -3.16 3.80 18.87
C GLU A 133 -2.02 2.84 18.48
N THR A 134 -1.02 3.32 17.74
CA THR A 134 0.06 2.48 17.17
C THR A 134 1.40 2.58 17.94
N GLY A 135 1.54 3.54 18.86
CA GLY A 135 2.75 3.72 19.65
C GLY A 135 3.84 4.47 18.87
N ALA A 136 4.35 5.54 19.49
CA ALA A 136 5.25 6.55 18.93
C ALA A 136 6.21 6.12 17.78
N GLY A 137 5.99 6.68 16.58
CA GLY A 137 7.05 7.03 15.64
C GLY A 137 7.19 6.19 14.37
N GLU A 138 6.35 5.18 14.16
CA GLU A 138 6.19 4.53 12.86
C GLU A 138 4.86 4.98 12.25
N GLU A 139 4.90 5.68 11.10
CA GLU A 139 3.70 5.90 10.29
C GLU A 139 3.04 4.53 10.08
N GLY A 140 1.81 4.37 10.59
CA GLY A 140 1.09 3.11 10.46
C GLY A 140 1.00 2.70 8.98
N ARG A 141 1.04 1.41 8.71
CA ARG A 141 0.86 0.89 7.33
C ARG A 141 -0.60 0.60 7.09
N PRO A 142 -1.11 0.85 5.87
CA PRO A 142 -2.45 0.43 5.52
C PRO A 142 -2.53 -1.11 5.56
N GLU A 143 -3.66 -1.61 6.05
CA GLU A 143 -3.97 -3.03 5.99
C GLU A 143 -4.53 -3.35 4.60
N ARG A 144 -4.01 -4.42 3.99
CA ARG A 144 -4.43 -4.91 2.67
C ARG A 144 -4.58 -6.42 2.78
N MET A 145 -5.81 -6.89 2.69
CA MET A 145 -6.16 -8.30 2.81
C MET A 145 -6.76 -8.77 1.48
N GLU A 146 -6.11 -9.71 0.81
CA GLU A 146 -6.70 -10.38 -0.35
C GLU A 146 -7.90 -11.22 0.10
N MET A 147 -9.02 -11.11 -0.63
CA MET A 147 -10.22 -11.89 -0.38
C MET A 147 -10.21 -13.17 -1.22
N GLU A 148 -10.61 -14.28 -0.63
CA GLU A 148 -10.74 -15.57 -1.30
C GLU A 148 -12.02 -15.63 -2.13
N ARG A 149 -11.93 -16.13 -3.37
CA ARG A 149 -13.10 -16.37 -4.22
C ARG A 149 -13.88 -17.60 -3.72
N LEU A 150 -14.98 -17.37 -3.00
CA LEU A 150 -15.78 -18.43 -2.38
C LEU A 150 -16.64 -19.22 -3.38
N GLY A 151 -17.02 -18.60 -4.49
CA GLY A 151 -17.82 -19.26 -5.52
C GLY A 151 -18.53 -18.29 -6.46
N PRO A 152 -19.26 -18.79 -7.46
CA PRO A 152 -20.03 -17.98 -8.39
C PRO A 152 -21.25 -17.35 -7.71
N LEU A 153 -21.63 -16.16 -8.16
CA LEU A 153 -22.86 -15.49 -7.75
C LEU A 153 -24.04 -16.00 -8.59
N ALA A 154 -25.06 -16.53 -7.92
CA ALA A 154 -26.20 -17.15 -8.60
C ALA A 154 -26.95 -16.15 -9.51
N GLY A 155 -27.19 -16.54 -10.76
CA GLY A 155 -27.89 -15.71 -11.74
C GLY A 155 -27.04 -14.62 -12.40
N ALA A 156 -25.76 -14.52 -12.08
CA ALA A 156 -24.82 -13.58 -12.68
C ALA A 156 -23.87 -14.26 -13.67
N VAL A 157 -23.66 -13.66 -14.83
CA VAL A 157 -22.54 -14.01 -15.70
C VAL A 157 -21.28 -13.36 -15.14
N ASN A 158 -20.23 -14.17 -14.92
CA ASN A 158 -18.94 -13.73 -14.38
C ASN A 158 -19.04 -12.94 -13.06
N GLY A 159 -20.05 -13.27 -12.24
CA GLY A 159 -20.21 -12.77 -10.88
C GLY A 159 -19.71 -13.77 -9.86
N PHE A 160 -19.10 -13.29 -8.77
CA PHE A 160 -18.55 -14.12 -7.71
C PHE A 160 -18.78 -13.51 -6.33
N VAL A 161 -18.70 -14.36 -5.32
CA VAL A 161 -18.65 -13.98 -3.92
C VAL A 161 -17.20 -14.11 -3.44
N PHE A 162 -16.67 -13.05 -2.85
CA PHE A 162 -15.33 -13.00 -2.27
C PHE A 162 -15.41 -12.88 -0.75
N GLY A 163 -14.60 -13.63 -0.01
CA GLY A 163 -14.63 -13.71 1.45
C GLY A 163 -13.30 -13.38 2.09
N ALA A 164 -13.33 -12.69 3.22
CA ALA A 164 -12.14 -12.48 4.05
C ALA A 164 -12.49 -12.51 5.53
N LYS A 165 -11.53 -12.97 6.35
CA LYS A 165 -11.62 -12.97 7.80
C LYS A 165 -10.52 -12.09 8.36
N VAL A 166 -10.88 -11.11 9.17
CA VAL A 166 -9.93 -10.17 9.77
C VAL A 166 -10.15 -10.09 11.28
N ALA A 167 -9.09 -9.88 12.04
CA ALA A 167 -9.21 -9.69 13.49
C ALA A 167 -10.06 -8.44 13.76
N ALA A 168 -10.96 -8.51 14.75
CA ALA A 168 -11.81 -7.41 15.17
C ALA A 168 -11.07 -6.39 16.05
N ALA A 169 -9.84 -6.05 15.66
CA ALA A 169 -8.97 -5.08 16.32
C ALA A 169 -9.38 -3.62 16.04
N ARG A 170 -10.19 -3.40 14.99
CA ARG A 170 -10.74 -2.11 14.58
C ARG A 170 -12.19 -2.25 14.11
N ALA A 171 -12.85 -1.13 13.82
CA ALA A 171 -14.24 -1.13 13.37
C ALA A 171 -14.36 -1.79 11.98
N ALA A 172 -15.51 -2.38 11.69
CA ALA A 172 -15.73 -3.01 10.38
C ALA A 172 -15.80 -1.96 9.26
N GLU A 173 -16.27 -0.77 9.60
CA GLU A 173 -16.45 0.39 8.75
C GLU A 173 -15.12 1.00 8.26
N ASP A 174 -14.01 0.68 8.94
CA ASP A 174 -12.67 1.11 8.51
C ASP A 174 -12.18 0.35 7.26
N TYR A 175 -12.84 -0.76 6.92
CA TYR A 175 -12.48 -1.59 5.76
C TYR A 175 -13.35 -1.23 4.55
N THR A 176 -12.68 -0.86 3.46
CA THR A 176 -13.31 -0.63 2.15
C THR A 176 -12.85 -1.69 1.15
N PRO A 177 -13.76 -2.46 0.54
CA PRO A 177 -13.41 -3.38 -0.52
C PRO A 177 -12.95 -2.65 -1.79
N ARG A 178 -12.02 -3.24 -2.52
CA ARG A 178 -11.57 -2.77 -3.83
C ARG A 178 -11.20 -3.92 -4.76
N ILE A 179 -11.26 -3.67 -6.06
CA ILE A 179 -10.69 -4.54 -7.09
C ILE A 179 -9.40 -3.91 -7.60
N VAL A 180 -8.35 -4.71 -7.70
CA VAL A 180 -7.05 -4.32 -8.25
C VAL A 180 -6.60 -5.32 -9.33
N PRO A 181 -5.84 -4.88 -10.35
CA PRO A 181 -5.22 -5.76 -11.32
C PRO A 181 -4.34 -6.80 -10.65
N TYR A 182 -4.27 -8.00 -11.24
CA TYR A 182 -3.33 -9.02 -10.81
C TYR A 182 -2.79 -9.82 -11.97
N HIS A 183 -1.46 -9.97 -11.97
CA HIS A 183 -0.76 -10.95 -12.77
C HIS A 183 0.52 -11.35 -12.02
N PRO A 184 0.87 -12.64 -11.90
CA PRO A 184 1.99 -13.09 -11.08
C PRO A 184 3.35 -12.52 -11.51
N GLU A 185 3.46 -12.12 -12.78
CA GLU A 185 4.68 -11.55 -13.36
C GLU A 185 4.66 -10.02 -13.48
N ALA A 186 3.61 -9.33 -13.05
CA ALA A 186 3.48 -7.86 -13.13
C ALA A 186 3.77 -7.20 -11.78
N PHE A 187 4.37 -6.01 -11.80
CA PHE A 187 4.54 -5.15 -10.63
C PHE A 187 3.35 -4.21 -10.48
N VAL A 188 2.27 -4.65 -9.86
CA VAL A 188 1.09 -3.79 -9.54
C VAL A 188 1.34 -3.07 -8.21
N PRO A 189 1.09 -1.74 -8.09
CA PRO A 189 0.42 -0.87 -9.05
C PRO A 189 1.34 -0.12 -10.03
N MET A 190 2.64 -0.43 -10.07
CA MET A 190 3.64 0.33 -10.83
C MET A 190 3.48 0.18 -12.36
N GLU A 191 3.03 -0.98 -12.83
CA GLU A 191 2.79 -1.27 -14.25
C GLU A 191 1.33 -1.14 -14.65
N GLU A 192 0.40 -1.25 -13.69
CA GLU A 192 -1.02 -1.11 -13.93
C GLU A 192 -1.69 -0.50 -12.70
N GLY A 193 -2.24 0.71 -12.88
CA GLY A 193 -2.65 1.61 -11.80
C GLY A 193 -4.16 1.63 -11.54
N HIS A 194 -4.92 0.82 -12.28
CA HIS A 194 -6.35 0.68 -12.09
C HIS A 194 -6.71 0.27 -10.66
N ILE A 195 -7.70 0.93 -10.07
CA ILE A 195 -8.30 0.54 -8.78
C ILE A 195 -9.80 0.87 -8.85
N LEU A 196 -10.64 -0.12 -8.54
CA LEU A 196 -12.07 0.08 -8.38
C LEU A 196 -12.41 -0.03 -6.89
N TRP A 197 -12.77 1.09 -6.28
CA TRP A 197 -13.26 1.11 -4.90
C TRP A 197 -14.76 0.84 -4.84
N MET A 198 -15.20 0.13 -3.80
CA MET A 198 -16.62 0.07 -3.46
C MET A 198 -17.10 1.48 -3.09
N ARG A 199 -18.18 1.93 -3.72
CA ARG A 199 -18.80 3.24 -3.49
C ARG A 199 -20.04 3.10 -2.62
#